data_AF-A0A5B7GFC9-F1
#
_entry.id   AF-A0A5B7GFC9-F1
#
_cell.length_a   1.000
_cell.length_b   1.000
_cell.length_c   1.000
_cell.angle_alpha   90.00
_cell.angle_beta   90.00
_cell.angle_gamma   90.00
#
_symmetry.space_group_name_H-M   'P 1'
#
loop_
_entity.id
_entity.type
_entity.pdbx_description
1 polymer ?
#
loop_
_entity_poly.entity_id
_entity_poly.type
_entity_poly.pdbx_seq_one_letter_code
_entity_poly.pdbx_strand_id
1 'polypeptide(L)'
;MLGGVVRMTISLTVILMECVGNITFGLPLMIVLMVAKWVGDFFNEGLYDIHIQMQGVPIMAWDAPPLSNNIYASEVLNRPVTTLHTVEKVSRIVEILKSCTYNGFPVVDSIPTEEEAGNFKSYGTLRGLILRSQLTVLLKHKIFNENTHVWENSKVDIRLFRLSYPRYFTLQEVDLTEEDLECTIDLRPFHNPSPYSVVSCTPLPRMFNLFRALGLRHLVVVNDSREVVGMVTRKDLVKYRLLRGINDSLVNLHSMYRNLKDHRWSGKC
;
A
#
# COMPACT_ATOMS: atom_id res chain seq x y z
N MET A 1 0.80 -32.82 -13.71
CA MET A 1 0.79 -32.65 -12.23
C MET A 1 1.28 -31.25 -11.83
N LEU A 2 2.59 -30.94 -11.94
CA LEU A 2 3.18 -29.67 -11.46
C LEU A 2 2.38 -28.40 -11.81
N GLY A 3 2.05 -28.18 -13.09
CA GLY A 3 1.28 -27.00 -13.53
C GLY A 3 -0.10 -26.84 -12.89
N GLY A 4 -0.79 -27.94 -12.56
CA GLY A 4 -2.11 -27.89 -11.92
C GLY A 4 -2.05 -27.52 -10.43
N VAL A 5 -1.00 -27.97 -9.73
CA VAL A 5 -0.76 -27.67 -8.30
C VAL A 5 -0.23 -26.24 -8.13
N VAL A 6 0.70 -25.83 -9.00
CA VAL A 6 1.47 -24.58 -8.85
C VAL A 6 0.92 -23.41 -9.67
N ARG A 7 0.09 -23.65 -10.69
CA ARG A 7 -0.52 -22.64 -11.60
C ARG A 7 0.45 -21.80 -12.45
N MET A 8 1.76 -22.06 -12.37
CA MET A 8 2.76 -21.44 -13.26
C MET A 8 2.71 -22.07 -14.66
N THR A 9 2.55 -21.24 -15.69
CA THR A 9 2.51 -21.67 -17.10
C THR A 9 3.78 -21.29 -17.85
N ILE A 10 4.04 -20.00 -18.06
CA ILE A 10 5.14 -19.52 -18.93
C ILE A 10 6.51 -19.93 -18.37
N SER A 11 6.81 -19.60 -17.11
CA SER A 11 8.09 -19.93 -16.48
C SER A 11 8.35 -21.44 -16.42
N LEU A 12 7.33 -22.22 -16.03
CA LEU A 12 7.43 -23.68 -15.95
C LEU A 12 7.62 -24.33 -17.33
N THR A 13 7.00 -23.79 -18.39
CA THR A 13 7.24 -24.25 -19.78
C THR A 13 8.71 -24.07 -20.14
N VAL A 14 9.27 -22.87 -19.91
CA VAL A 14 10.67 -22.55 -20.25
C VAL A 14 11.64 -23.44 -19.47
N ILE A 15 11.41 -23.64 -18.17
CA ILE A 15 12.24 -24.53 -17.34
C ILE A 15 12.21 -25.97 -17.89
N LEU A 16 11.04 -26.52 -18.20
CA LEU A 16 10.92 -27.89 -18.73
C LEU A 16 11.53 -28.03 -20.13
N MET A 17 11.39 -27.02 -20.99
CA MET A 17 12.01 -26.96 -22.31
C MET A 17 13.53 -26.97 -22.22
N GLU A 18 14.10 -26.16 -21.31
CA GLU A 18 15.54 -26.08 -21.06
C GLU A 18 16.10 -27.40 -20.50
N CYS A 19 15.42 -28.00 -19.51
CA CYS A 19 15.81 -29.30 -18.95
C CYS A 19 15.77 -30.46 -19.96
N VAL A 20 14.92 -30.37 -21.00
CA VAL A 20 14.86 -31.35 -22.10
C VAL A 20 15.86 -31.02 -23.22
N GLY A 21 16.37 -29.80 -23.29
CA GLY A 21 17.31 -29.35 -24.33
C GLY A 21 16.71 -29.30 -25.73
N ASN A 22 15.37 -29.30 -25.87
CA ASN A 22 14.70 -29.30 -27.18
C ASN A 22 13.47 -28.38 -27.20
N ILE A 23 13.61 -27.28 -27.94
CA ILE A 23 12.59 -26.23 -28.12
C ILE A 23 11.31 -26.71 -28.83
N THR A 24 11.37 -27.82 -29.58
CA THR A 24 10.24 -28.36 -30.36
C THR A 24 9.09 -28.79 -29.47
N PHE A 25 9.38 -29.23 -28.23
CA PHE A 25 8.37 -29.61 -27.25
C PHE A 25 7.70 -28.41 -26.56
N GLY A 26 8.14 -27.16 -26.82
CA GLY A 26 7.60 -25.96 -26.17
C GLY A 26 6.09 -25.79 -26.38
N LEU A 27 5.61 -25.86 -27.62
CA LEU A 27 4.18 -25.69 -27.93
C LEU A 27 3.30 -26.80 -27.31
N PRO A 28 3.62 -28.10 -27.43
CA PRO A 28 2.91 -29.16 -26.69
C PRO A 28 2.90 -28.93 -25.17
N LEU A 29 4.02 -28.54 -24.57
CA LEU A 29 4.11 -28.26 -23.12
C LEU A 29 3.22 -27.08 -22.70
N MET A 30 3.18 -25.99 -23.48
CA MET A 30 2.30 -24.85 -23.20
C MET A 30 0.82 -25.25 -23.18
N ILE A 31 0.37 -26.04 -24.15
CA ILE A 31 -1.03 -26.51 -24.24
C ILE A 31 -1.37 -27.37 -23.02
N VAL A 32 -0.53 -28.37 -22.70
CA VAL A 32 -0.76 -29.26 -21.55
C VAL A 32 -0.76 -28.48 -20.22
N LEU A 33 0.13 -27.50 -20.05
CA LEU A 33 0.16 -26.66 -18.86
C LEU A 33 -1.03 -25.69 -18.78
N MET A 34 -1.51 -25.15 -19.90
CA MET A 34 -2.68 -24.28 -19.95
C MET A 34 -3.96 -25.04 -19.58
N VAL A 35 -4.18 -26.23 -20.17
CA VAL A 35 -5.33 -27.09 -19.81
C VAL A 35 -5.26 -27.53 -18.35
N ALA A 36 -4.08 -27.93 -17.86
CA ALA A 36 -3.89 -28.29 -16.45
C ALA A 36 -4.14 -27.11 -15.50
N LYS A 37 -3.80 -25.87 -15.90
CA LYS A 37 -4.12 -24.67 -15.13
C LYS A 37 -5.63 -24.44 -15.09
N TRP A 38 -6.31 -24.42 -16.24
CA TRP A 38 -7.77 -24.18 -16.31
C TRP A 38 -8.59 -25.20 -15.51
N VAL A 39 -8.26 -26.49 -15.62
CA VAL A 39 -8.93 -27.52 -14.81
C VAL A 39 -8.66 -27.31 -13.32
N GLY A 40 -7.44 -26.91 -12.95
CA GLY A 40 -7.14 -26.52 -11.57
C GLY A 40 -7.94 -25.30 -11.09
N ASP A 41 -8.00 -24.25 -11.91
CA ASP A 41 -8.69 -22.97 -11.65
C ASP A 41 -10.19 -23.16 -11.41
N PHE A 42 -10.78 -24.20 -11.98
CA PHE A 42 -12.18 -24.56 -11.76
C PHE A 42 -12.45 -25.16 -10.37
N PHE A 43 -11.49 -25.86 -9.77
CA PHE A 43 -11.70 -26.59 -8.51
C PHE A 43 -11.10 -25.94 -7.26
N ASN A 44 -9.97 -25.23 -7.37
CA ASN A 44 -9.26 -24.66 -6.22
C ASN A 44 -8.33 -23.50 -6.63
N GLU A 45 -7.66 -22.88 -5.67
CA GLU A 45 -6.51 -21.99 -5.91
C GLU A 45 -5.18 -22.77 -6.02
N GLY A 46 -4.10 -22.08 -6.38
CA GLY A 46 -2.75 -22.66 -6.42
C GLY A 46 -2.19 -22.89 -5.01
N LEU A 47 -1.34 -23.91 -4.85
CA LEU A 47 -0.76 -24.29 -3.55
C LEU A 47 -0.07 -23.11 -2.83
N TYR A 48 0.62 -22.26 -3.60
CA TYR A 48 1.30 -21.07 -3.07
C TYR A 48 0.31 -20.00 -2.59
N ASP A 49 -0.75 -19.72 -3.37
CA ASP A 49 -1.76 -18.72 -3.01
C ASP A 49 -2.49 -19.11 -1.72
N ILE A 50 -2.81 -20.40 -1.56
CA ILE A 50 -3.41 -20.96 -0.34
C ILE A 50 -2.48 -20.75 0.87
N HIS A 51 -1.18 -21.04 0.75
CA HIS A 51 -0.22 -20.82 1.84
C HIS A 51 -0.05 -19.35 2.21
N ILE A 52 -0.02 -18.45 1.22
CA ILE A 52 0.05 -16.99 1.41
C ILE A 52 -1.17 -16.49 2.19
N GLN A 53 -2.36 -17.03 1.87
CA GLN A 53 -3.60 -16.70 2.59
C GLN A 53 -3.61 -17.24 4.02
N MET A 54 -3.16 -18.49 4.23
CA MET A 54 -3.01 -19.06 5.58
C MET A 54 -2.02 -18.28 6.45
N GLN A 55 -0.97 -17.70 5.85
CA GLN A 55 -0.01 -16.83 6.54
C GLN A 55 -0.53 -15.39 6.77
N GLY A 56 -1.70 -15.03 6.23
CA GLY A 56 -2.29 -13.69 6.37
C GLY A 56 -1.48 -12.57 5.70
N VAL A 57 -0.61 -12.88 4.73
CA VAL A 57 0.27 -11.88 4.11
C VAL A 57 -0.52 -11.04 3.10
N PRO A 58 -0.55 -9.69 3.22
CA PRO A 58 -1.35 -8.84 2.33
C PRO A 58 -0.65 -8.64 0.97
N ILE A 59 -0.78 -9.64 0.10
CA ILE A 59 -0.31 -9.61 -1.29
C ILE A 59 -1.42 -9.09 -2.21
N MET A 60 -1.05 -8.21 -3.14
CA MET A 60 -1.95 -7.72 -4.19
C MET A 60 -2.00 -8.75 -5.33
N ALA A 61 -3.21 -9.04 -5.82
CA ALA A 61 -3.41 -9.85 -7.02
C ALA A 61 -2.81 -9.16 -8.27
N TRP A 62 -2.80 -9.87 -9.40
CA TRP A 62 -2.46 -9.27 -10.68
C TRP A 62 -3.49 -8.19 -11.04
N ASP A 63 -4.75 -8.51 -11.31
CA ASP A 63 -5.73 -7.46 -11.60
C ASP A 63 -6.51 -7.02 -10.37
N ALA A 64 -7.10 -5.83 -10.46
CA ALA A 64 -8.06 -5.33 -9.49
C ALA A 64 -9.27 -6.29 -9.42
N PRO A 65 -9.99 -6.35 -8.28
CA PRO A 65 -11.18 -7.21 -8.17
C PRO A 65 -12.17 -6.95 -9.30
N PRO A 66 -12.83 -7.98 -9.86
CA PRO A 66 -13.87 -7.78 -10.86
C PRO A 66 -15.01 -6.91 -10.31
N LEU A 67 -15.73 -6.23 -11.21
CA LEU A 67 -16.84 -5.33 -10.87
C LEU A 67 -16.46 -4.18 -9.91
N SER A 68 -15.18 -3.78 -9.86
CA SER A 68 -14.68 -2.71 -8.98
C SER A 68 -14.76 -1.29 -9.55
N ASN A 69 -15.25 -1.13 -10.78
CA ASN A 69 -15.30 0.16 -11.49
C ASN A 69 -16.12 1.25 -10.76
N ASN A 70 -17.15 0.86 -10.01
CA ASN A 70 -18.06 1.79 -9.33
C ASN A 70 -17.58 2.19 -7.92
N ILE A 71 -16.37 1.80 -7.52
CA ILE A 71 -15.78 2.12 -6.21
C ILE A 71 -14.75 3.20 -6.41
N TYR A 72 -14.83 4.27 -5.64
CA TYR A 72 -13.91 5.40 -5.73
C TYR A 72 -12.84 5.38 -4.63
N ALA A 73 -11.71 6.06 -4.87
CA ALA A 73 -10.64 6.21 -3.88
C ALA A 73 -11.15 6.79 -2.55
N SER A 74 -12.17 7.65 -2.60
CA SER A 74 -12.88 8.22 -1.45
C SER A 74 -13.43 7.20 -0.45
N GLU A 75 -13.79 5.99 -0.90
CA GLU A 75 -14.36 4.89 -0.11
C GLU A 75 -13.29 3.91 0.43
N VAL A 76 -12.11 3.86 -0.20
CA VAL A 76 -11.05 2.87 0.09
C VAL A 76 -9.92 3.47 0.93
N LEU A 77 -9.78 4.79 0.93
CA LEU A 77 -8.76 5.52 1.69
C LEU A 77 -9.02 5.48 3.22
N ASN A 78 -7.94 5.51 4.01
CA ASN A 78 -8.03 5.65 5.46
C ASN A 78 -8.17 7.12 5.88
N ARG A 79 -9.02 7.35 6.90
CA ARG A 79 -9.16 8.62 7.64
C ARG A 79 -9.27 8.30 9.14
N PRO A 80 -8.82 9.20 10.05
CA PRO A 80 -8.08 10.43 9.77
C PRO A 80 -6.64 10.16 9.29
N VAL A 81 -6.01 11.18 8.67
CA VAL A 81 -4.61 11.11 8.24
C VAL A 81 -3.76 12.00 9.14
N THR A 82 -2.65 11.46 9.65
CA THR A 82 -1.64 12.25 10.36
C THR A 82 -0.75 12.98 9.37
N THR A 83 -0.90 14.30 9.27
CA THR A 83 -0.06 15.20 8.45
C THR A 83 1.05 15.84 9.29
N LEU A 84 2.13 16.25 8.60
CA LEU A 84 3.19 17.11 9.13
C LEU A 84 3.24 18.41 8.33
N HIS A 85 3.56 19.52 8.98
CA HIS A 85 3.77 20.80 8.29
C HIS A 85 5.14 20.83 7.59
N THR A 86 5.32 21.78 6.65
CA THR A 86 6.61 21.99 5.98
C THR A 86 7.72 22.41 6.94
N VAL A 87 7.39 23.20 7.96
CA VAL A 87 8.22 23.43 9.16
C VAL A 87 7.41 22.97 10.37
N GLU A 88 7.95 22.05 11.16
CA GLU A 88 7.24 21.40 12.27
C GLU A 88 8.10 21.38 13.53
N LYS A 89 7.49 21.48 14.72
CA LYS A 89 8.19 21.35 16.00
C LYS A 89 8.66 19.92 16.25
N VAL A 90 9.86 19.79 16.83
CA VAL A 90 10.44 18.48 17.21
C VAL A 90 9.53 17.73 18.18
N SER A 91 8.98 18.40 19.19
CA SER A 91 8.01 17.85 20.15
C SER A 91 6.83 17.13 19.47
N ARG A 92 6.17 17.78 18.51
CA ARG A 92 5.05 17.21 17.75
C ARG A 92 5.49 16.06 16.83
N ILE A 93 6.66 16.13 16.21
CA ILE A 93 7.20 15.00 15.44
C ILE A 93 7.39 13.79 16.37
N VAL A 94 8.00 13.97 17.54
CA VAL A 94 8.23 12.90 18.52
C VAL A 94 6.91 12.32 19.04
N GLU A 95 5.90 13.16 19.30
CA GLU A 95 4.56 12.72 19.71
C GLU A 95 3.86 11.88 18.62
N ILE A 96 3.89 12.34 17.36
CA ILE A 96 3.34 11.59 16.21
C ILE A 96 4.05 10.25 16.05
N LEU A 97 5.38 10.23 16.19
CA LEU A 97 6.15 9.01 16.06
C LEU A 97 5.93 8.04 17.25
N LYS A 98 5.62 8.53 18.45
CA LYS A 98 5.24 7.71 19.62
C LYS A 98 3.81 7.16 19.51
N SER A 99 2.86 7.98 19.08
CA SER A 99 1.43 7.63 19.00
C SER A 99 1.09 6.72 17.82
N CYS A 100 1.79 6.86 16.68
CA CYS A 100 1.45 6.18 15.43
C CYS A 100 2.55 5.24 14.93
N THR A 101 2.15 4.05 14.45
CA THR A 101 3.05 3.05 13.82
C THR A 101 3.21 3.24 12.30
N TYR A 102 2.70 4.34 11.76
CA TYR A 102 2.78 4.66 10.34
C TYR A 102 4.22 4.93 9.87
N ASN A 103 4.47 4.63 8.60
CA ASN A 103 5.82 4.65 8.01
C ASN A 103 6.01 5.78 6.98
N GLY A 104 4.96 6.51 6.65
CA GLY A 104 4.98 7.64 5.74
C GLY A 104 3.92 8.65 6.14
N PHE A 105 4.26 9.93 6.05
CA PHE A 105 3.45 11.06 6.48
C PHE A 105 3.41 12.08 5.34
N PRO A 106 2.22 12.49 4.86
CA PRO A 106 2.11 13.58 3.91
C PRO A 106 2.52 14.90 4.57
N VAL A 107 3.40 15.64 3.89
CA VAL A 107 3.82 16.98 4.27
C VAL A 107 2.89 17.98 3.59
N VAL A 108 2.30 18.86 4.38
CA VAL A 108 1.29 19.83 3.96
C VAL A 108 1.67 21.25 4.37
N ASP A 109 1.16 22.23 3.65
CA ASP A 109 1.02 23.58 4.23
C ASP A 109 -0.33 23.67 4.94
N SER A 110 -0.38 24.45 6.04
CA SER A 110 -1.62 24.77 6.75
C SER A 110 -2.59 25.49 5.81
N ILE A 111 -3.85 25.04 5.80
CA ILE A 111 -4.93 25.82 5.18
C ILE A 111 -5.14 27.07 6.05
N PRO A 112 -5.15 28.28 5.48
CA PRO A 112 -5.63 29.44 6.19
C PRO A 112 -7.13 29.27 6.44
N THR A 113 -7.53 29.48 7.69
CA THR A 113 -8.92 29.53 8.19
C THR A 113 -9.58 28.18 8.51
N GLU A 114 -10.06 28.05 9.74
CA GLU A 114 -10.86 26.91 10.26
C GLU A 114 -12.36 27.01 9.89
N GLU A 115 -12.70 27.71 8.81
CA GLU A 115 -14.07 27.99 8.41
C GLU A 115 -14.53 27.07 7.27
N GLU A 116 -15.52 26.24 7.61
CA GLU A 116 -16.55 25.71 6.71
C GLU A 116 -16.11 24.87 5.48
N ALA A 117 -15.63 23.65 5.74
CA ALA A 117 -15.69 22.55 4.76
C ALA A 117 -16.65 21.44 5.23
N GLY A 118 -17.91 21.50 4.81
CA GLY A 118 -18.95 20.55 5.23
C GLY A 118 -18.66 19.10 4.86
N ASN A 119 -18.88 18.18 5.80
CA ASN A 119 -18.75 16.70 5.71
C ASN A 119 -17.42 16.09 5.20
N PHE A 120 -16.53 16.85 4.56
CA PHE A 120 -15.25 16.35 4.03
C PHE A 120 -14.07 17.10 4.67
N LYS A 121 -13.58 16.56 5.79
CA LYS A 121 -12.39 17.07 6.49
C LYS A 121 -11.12 16.92 5.62
N SER A 122 -10.65 18.04 5.07
CA SER A 122 -9.31 18.19 4.47
C SER A 122 -8.23 18.36 5.54
N TYR A 123 -6.97 18.00 5.22
CA TYR A 123 -5.84 18.03 6.15
C TYR A 123 -4.67 18.96 5.73
N GLY A 124 -4.82 19.72 4.65
CA GLY A 124 -3.80 20.66 4.16
C GLY A 124 -3.33 20.42 2.73
N THR A 125 -2.78 21.44 2.08
CA THR A 125 -2.31 21.40 0.68
C THR A 125 -1.07 20.53 0.53
N LEU A 126 -1.12 19.50 -0.32
CA LEU A 126 -0.04 18.50 -0.44
C LEU A 126 1.24 19.09 -1.04
N ARG A 127 2.28 19.19 -0.21
CA ARG A 127 3.64 19.59 -0.60
C ARG A 127 4.60 18.42 -0.82
N GLY A 128 4.45 17.33 -0.07
CA GLY A 128 5.31 16.17 -0.26
C GLY A 128 4.94 14.97 0.60
N LEU A 129 5.83 13.98 0.68
CA LEU A 129 5.69 12.83 1.58
C LEU A 129 7.05 12.51 2.21
N ILE A 130 7.09 12.38 3.53
CA ILE A 130 8.29 12.00 4.28
C ILE A 130 8.09 10.65 4.99
N LEU A 131 9.15 9.86 5.09
CA LEU A 131 9.11 8.53 5.72
C LEU A 131 9.52 8.61 7.20
N ARG A 132 8.99 7.70 8.01
CA ARG A 132 9.37 7.54 9.43
C ARG A 132 10.88 7.39 9.60
N SER A 133 11.52 6.57 8.75
CA SER A 133 12.96 6.35 8.79
C SER A 133 13.78 7.62 8.50
N GLN A 134 13.27 8.51 7.65
CA GLN A 134 13.92 9.80 7.40
C GLN A 134 13.84 10.69 8.64
N LEU A 135 12.64 10.81 9.25
CA LEU A 135 12.43 11.59 10.47
C LEU A 135 13.33 11.09 11.62
N THR A 136 13.43 9.77 11.84
CA THR A 136 14.30 9.24 12.91
C THR A 136 15.78 9.50 12.68
N VAL A 137 16.25 9.51 11.42
CA VAL A 137 17.63 9.91 11.08
C VAL A 137 17.84 11.41 11.33
N LEU A 138 16.89 12.27 10.94
CA LEU A 138 16.96 13.72 11.19
C LEU A 138 17.05 14.05 12.69
N LEU A 139 16.20 13.39 13.50
CA LEU A 139 16.19 13.55 14.95
C LEU A 139 17.50 13.06 15.60
N LYS A 140 18.02 11.89 15.19
CA LYS A 140 19.27 11.33 15.75
C LYS A 140 20.49 12.20 15.47
N HIS A 141 20.53 12.86 14.33
CA HIS A 141 21.61 13.79 13.97
C HIS A 141 21.34 15.24 14.37
N LYS A 142 20.27 15.51 15.14
CA LYS A 142 19.86 16.83 15.64
C LYS A 142 19.86 17.93 14.57
N ILE A 143 19.34 17.58 13.38
CA ILE A 143 19.25 18.49 12.22
C ILE A 143 18.05 19.41 12.45
N PHE A 144 18.29 20.47 13.24
CA PHE A 144 17.30 21.48 13.61
C PHE A 144 17.66 22.83 12.98
N ASN A 145 16.65 23.68 12.77
CA ASN A 145 16.81 24.98 12.12
C ASN A 145 17.61 25.97 12.99
N GLU A 146 17.37 25.94 14.30
CA GLU A 146 18.06 26.73 15.31
C GLU A 146 19.54 26.32 15.44
N ASN A 147 19.86 25.06 15.11
CA ASN A 147 21.21 24.50 15.10
C ASN A 147 21.87 24.49 13.71
N THR A 148 21.48 25.40 12.81
CA THR A 148 21.99 25.52 11.43
C THR A 148 23.52 25.47 11.33
N HIS A 149 24.23 26.20 12.20
CA HIS A 149 25.70 26.21 12.27
C HIS A 149 26.34 24.83 12.50
N VAL A 150 25.62 23.86 13.09
CA VAL A 150 26.14 22.51 13.39
C VAL A 150 26.20 21.64 12.12
N TRP A 151 25.30 21.86 11.15
CA TRP A 151 25.15 21.00 9.98
C TRP A 151 25.37 21.68 8.62
N GLU A 152 25.45 23.02 8.56
CA GLU A 152 25.88 23.77 7.36
C GLU A 152 27.23 23.29 6.83
N ASN A 153 28.22 23.11 7.73
CA ASN A 153 29.56 22.59 7.39
C ASN A 153 29.56 21.11 7.01
N SER A 154 28.54 20.35 7.44
CA SER A 154 28.49 18.89 7.33
C SER A 154 27.65 18.38 6.15
N LYS A 155 26.98 19.28 5.39
CA LYS A 155 26.13 19.02 4.21
C LYS A 155 25.41 17.66 4.25
N VAL A 156 24.20 17.63 4.82
CA VAL A 156 23.37 16.42 4.98
C VAL A 156 23.23 15.64 3.66
N ASP A 157 24.11 14.65 3.47
CA ASP A 157 24.20 13.84 2.25
C ASP A 157 23.32 12.59 2.34
N ILE A 158 22.91 12.04 1.19
CA ILE A 158 22.13 10.80 1.10
C ILE A 158 22.82 9.61 1.80
N ARG A 159 24.15 9.67 1.95
CA ARG A 159 24.95 8.70 2.72
C ARG A 159 24.48 8.57 4.16
N LEU A 160 24.07 9.66 4.82
CA LEU A 160 23.61 9.66 6.21
C LEU A 160 22.42 8.70 6.40
N PHE A 161 21.43 8.80 5.52
CA PHE A 161 20.25 7.94 5.49
C PHE A 161 20.57 6.49 5.09
N ARG A 162 21.61 6.28 4.24
CA ARG A 162 22.05 4.94 3.81
C ARG A 162 22.83 4.18 4.87
N LEU A 163 23.62 4.86 5.72
CA LEU A 163 24.34 4.22 6.84
C LEU A 163 23.39 3.59 7.87
N SER A 164 22.15 4.06 7.93
CA SER A 164 21.09 3.54 8.82
C SER A 164 20.30 2.36 8.21
N TYR A 165 20.63 1.93 6.99
CA TYR A 165 19.96 0.81 6.31
C TYR A 165 20.71 -0.52 6.60
N PRO A 166 20.03 -1.66 6.79
CA PRO A 166 18.57 -1.87 6.71
C PRO A 166 17.81 -1.70 8.02
N ARG A 167 18.50 -1.66 9.17
CA ARG A 167 17.89 -1.53 10.50
C ARG A 167 17.96 -0.09 10.97
N TYR A 168 16.94 0.68 10.61
CA TYR A 168 16.75 2.04 11.14
C TYR A 168 16.59 2.02 12.66
N PHE A 169 17.11 3.06 13.30
CA PHE A 169 17.03 3.25 14.74
C PHE A 169 15.57 3.32 15.23
N THR A 170 15.34 2.86 16.45
CA THR A 170 14.08 3.09 17.16
C THR A 170 14.08 4.47 17.84
N LEU A 171 12.92 4.99 18.21
CA LEU A 171 12.82 6.26 18.96
C LEU A 171 13.49 6.23 20.33
N GLN A 172 13.71 5.03 20.88
CA GLN A 172 14.34 4.83 22.17
C GLN A 172 15.86 5.04 22.12
N GLU A 173 16.45 5.08 20.92
CA GLU A 173 17.88 5.31 20.66
C GLU A 173 18.16 6.78 20.26
N VAL A 174 17.23 7.69 20.51
CA VAL A 174 17.32 9.11 20.14
C VAL A 174 17.31 9.95 21.41
N ASP A 175 18.50 10.35 21.86
CA ASP A 175 18.69 11.17 23.05
C ASP A 175 18.38 12.66 22.77
N LEU A 176 17.13 13.06 23.05
CA LEU A 176 16.63 14.43 22.94
C LEU A 176 16.54 15.09 24.33
N THR A 177 17.06 16.31 24.45
CA THR A 177 16.87 17.17 25.62
C THR A 177 15.54 17.90 25.55
N GLU A 178 15.11 18.55 26.65
CA GLU A 178 13.91 19.41 26.64
C GLU A 178 14.09 20.62 25.70
N GLU A 179 15.32 21.13 25.57
CA GLU A 179 15.68 22.19 24.62
C GLU A 179 15.50 21.73 23.16
N ASP A 180 15.95 20.51 22.83
CA ASP A 180 15.79 19.92 21.49
C ASP A 180 14.32 19.78 21.08
N LEU A 181 13.39 19.63 22.03
CA LEU A 181 11.95 19.44 21.76
C LEU A 181 11.25 20.72 21.30
N GLU A 182 11.75 21.90 21.69
CA GLU A 182 11.19 23.19 21.28
C GLU A 182 11.74 23.69 19.94
N CYS A 183 12.84 23.10 19.45
CA CYS A 183 13.39 23.35 18.13
C CYS A 183 12.41 22.98 16.98
N THR A 184 12.71 23.49 15.79
CA THR A 184 11.95 23.25 14.55
C THR A 184 12.78 22.52 13.50
N ILE A 185 12.11 21.71 12.68
CA ILE A 185 12.72 21.05 11.51
C ILE A 185 12.00 21.51 10.25
N ASP A 186 12.78 22.01 9.29
CA ASP A 186 12.33 22.19 7.91
C ASP A 186 12.39 20.84 7.17
N LEU A 187 11.22 20.33 6.77
CA LEU A 187 11.09 19.04 6.09
C LEU A 187 11.24 19.17 4.55
N ARG A 188 11.22 20.40 4.01
CA ARG A 188 11.27 20.66 2.55
C ARG A 188 12.51 20.11 1.86
N PRO A 189 13.73 20.10 2.45
CA PRO A 189 14.90 19.50 1.81
C PRO A 189 14.89 17.97 1.80
N PHE A 190 14.09 17.33 2.67
CA PHE A 190 14.19 15.89 2.98
C PHE A 190 12.98 15.06 2.55
N HIS A 191 11.81 15.69 2.39
CA HIS A 191 10.61 15.02 1.89
C HIS A 191 10.73 14.69 0.38
N ASN A 192 9.90 13.77 -0.11
CA ASN A 192 9.67 13.65 -1.55
C ASN A 192 8.72 14.79 -1.98
N PRO A 193 9.14 15.75 -2.83
CA PRO A 193 8.30 16.87 -3.28
C PRO A 193 7.25 16.47 -4.33
N SER A 194 7.39 15.28 -4.93
CA SER A 194 6.49 14.73 -5.94
C SER A 194 6.01 13.31 -5.55
N PRO A 195 5.23 13.18 -4.45
CA PRO A 195 4.57 11.93 -4.12
C PRO A 195 3.51 11.61 -5.18
N TYR A 196 3.33 10.33 -5.49
CA TYR A 196 2.19 9.92 -6.29
C TYR A 196 0.89 10.19 -5.53
N SER A 197 -0.04 10.88 -6.20
CA SER A 197 -1.36 11.22 -5.67
C SER A 197 -2.45 10.91 -6.69
N VAL A 198 -3.65 10.57 -6.20
CA VAL A 198 -4.87 10.40 -7.00
C VAL A 198 -5.98 11.30 -6.46
N VAL A 199 -6.90 11.71 -7.33
CA VAL A 199 -8.10 12.45 -6.90
C VAL A 199 -9.08 11.50 -6.22
N SER A 200 -9.85 11.98 -5.24
CA SER A 200 -10.86 11.24 -4.50
C SER A 200 -11.86 10.46 -5.38
N CYS A 201 -12.19 10.98 -6.57
CA CYS A 201 -13.06 10.37 -7.58
C CYS A 201 -12.37 9.33 -8.49
N THR A 202 -11.12 8.94 -8.22
CA THR A 202 -10.41 7.95 -9.03
C THR A 202 -10.98 6.54 -8.80
N PRO A 203 -11.39 5.79 -9.83
CA PRO A 203 -11.88 4.43 -9.67
C PRO A 203 -10.82 3.46 -9.11
N LEU A 204 -11.24 2.52 -8.27
CA LEU A 204 -10.39 1.50 -7.65
C LEU A 204 -9.50 0.74 -8.66
N PRO A 205 -9.97 0.25 -9.83
CA PRO A 205 -9.08 -0.45 -10.75
C PRO A 205 -7.92 0.41 -11.28
N ARG A 206 -8.16 1.70 -11.55
CA ARG A 206 -7.10 2.64 -11.97
C ARG A 206 -6.10 2.88 -10.85
N MET A 207 -6.59 3.08 -9.63
CA MET A 207 -5.77 3.25 -8.43
C MET A 207 -4.92 2.00 -8.11
N PHE A 208 -5.53 0.82 -8.20
CA PHE A 208 -4.89 -0.47 -7.94
C PHE A 208 -3.79 -0.76 -8.95
N ASN A 209 -4.06 -0.58 -10.25
CA ASN A 209 -3.06 -0.78 -11.30
C ASN A 209 -1.90 0.21 -11.17
N LEU A 210 -2.16 1.48 -10.85
CA LEU A 210 -1.11 2.47 -10.56
C LEU A 210 -0.23 2.04 -9.37
N PHE A 211 -0.87 1.66 -8.25
CA PHE A 211 -0.18 1.26 -7.02
C PHE A 211 0.69 0.01 -7.24
N ARG A 212 0.18 -0.96 -7.99
CA ARG A 212 0.87 -2.22 -8.32
C ARG A 212 2.01 -2.02 -9.32
N ALA A 213 1.77 -1.31 -10.43
CA ALA A 213 2.74 -1.13 -11.50
C ALA A 213 3.96 -0.31 -11.06
N LEU A 214 3.76 0.68 -10.19
CA LEU A 214 4.84 1.51 -9.63
C LEU A 214 5.41 0.96 -8.32
N GLY A 215 4.90 -0.18 -7.82
CA GLY A 215 5.38 -0.80 -6.57
C GLY A 215 5.20 0.08 -5.32
N LEU A 216 4.17 0.92 -5.27
CA LEU A 216 3.99 1.93 -4.23
C LEU A 216 3.83 1.31 -2.83
N ARG A 217 4.13 2.12 -1.81
CA ARG A 217 3.91 1.81 -0.38
C ARG A 217 2.80 2.65 0.23
N HIS A 218 2.75 3.93 -0.13
CA HIS A 218 1.77 4.92 0.29
C HIS A 218 1.33 5.67 -0.98
N LEU A 219 0.02 5.90 -1.12
CA LEU A 219 -0.56 6.71 -2.18
C LEU A 219 -1.45 7.77 -1.53
N VAL A 220 -1.19 9.04 -1.82
CA VAL A 220 -1.96 10.14 -1.23
C VAL A 220 -3.24 10.35 -2.03
N VAL A 221 -4.37 10.55 -1.35
CA VAL A 221 -5.62 10.92 -2.02
C VAL A 221 -5.93 12.38 -1.73
N VAL A 222 -6.12 13.15 -2.80
CA VAL A 222 -6.38 14.59 -2.74
C VAL A 222 -7.77 14.95 -3.27
N ASN A 223 -8.28 16.12 -2.90
CA ASN A 223 -9.40 16.76 -3.59
C ASN A 223 -8.90 17.57 -4.81
N ASP A 224 -9.84 18.21 -5.51
CA ASP A 224 -9.55 19.03 -6.69
C ASP A 224 -8.67 20.26 -6.37
N SER A 225 -8.71 20.73 -5.12
CA SER A 225 -7.85 21.81 -4.58
C SER A 225 -6.45 21.34 -4.16
N ARG A 226 -6.06 20.08 -4.44
CA ARG A 226 -4.77 19.47 -4.03
C ARG A 226 -4.59 19.34 -2.50
N GLU A 227 -5.68 19.39 -1.73
CA GLU A 227 -5.65 19.15 -0.29
C GLU A 227 -5.70 17.65 0.00
N VAL A 228 -4.95 17.21 1.01
CA VAL A 228 -4.96 15.82 1.46
C VAL A 228 -6.30 15.49 2.10
N VAL A 229 -6.98 14.46 1.58
CA VAL A 229 -8.26 13.94 2.10
C VAL A 229 -8.08 12.57 2.77
N GLY A 230 -7.10 11.80 2.31
CA GLY A 230 -6.85 10.43 2.75
C GLY A 230 -5.51 9.88 2.30
N MET A 231 -5.15 8.70 2.80
CA MET A 231 -4.08 7.89 2.23
C MET A 231 -4.53 6.45 2.00
N VAL A 232 -3.98 5.84 0.97
CA VAL A 232 -4.19 4.43 0.60
C VAL A 232 -2.87 3.68 0.72
N THR A 233 -2.90 2.53 1.38
CA THR A 233 -1.78 1.60 1.53
C THR A 233 -2.13 0.24 0.93
N ARG A 234 -1.12 -0.63 0.81
CA ARG A 234 -1.30 -2.00 0.33
C ARG A 234 -2.34 -2.79 1.14
N LYS A 235 -2.41 -2.57 2.46
CA LYS A 235 -3.36 -3.27 3.34
C LYS A 235 -4.80 -2.94 2.98
N ASP A 236 -5.07 -1.71 2.58
CA ASP A 236 -6.42 -1.20 2.31
C ASP A 236 -6.95 -1.77 0.98
N LEU A 237 -6.10 -1.75 -0.06
CA LEU A 237 -6.38 -2.37 -1.36
C LEU A 237 -6.62 -3.90 -1.24
N VAL A 238 -5.83 -4.59 -0.41
CA VAL A 238 -5.99 -6.05 -0.22
C VAL A 238 -7.21 -6.38 0.65
N LYS A 239 -7.50 -5.60 1.70
CA LYS A 239 -8.71 -5.75 2.53
C LYS A 239 -9.98 -5.69 1.69
N TYR A 240 -10.02 -4.80 0.70
CA TYR A 240 -11.16 -4.69 -0.20
C TYR A 240 -11.40 -5.98 -1.02
N ARG A 241 -10.33 -6.65 -1.49
CA ARG A 241 -10.43 -7.97 -2.15
C ARG A 241 -11.03 -9.02 -1.22
N LEU A 242 -10.60 -9.07 0.05
CA LEU A 242 -11.08 -10.05 1.02
C LEU A 242 -12.56 -9.83 1.37
N LEU A 243 -12.99 -8.59 1.59
CA LEU A 243 -14.38 -8.29 1.92
C LEU A 243 -15.35 -8.66 0.79
N ARG A 244 -14.99 -8.38 -0.48
CA ARG A 244 -15.78 -8.86 -1.62
C ARG A 244 -15.69 -10.37 -1.80
N GLY A 245 -14.50 -10.97 -1.69
CA GLY A 245 -14.33 -12.42 -1.78
C GLY A 245 -15.18 -13.20 -0.76
N ILE A 246 -15.33 -12.70 0.46
CA ILE A 246 -16.23 -13.26 1.48
C ILE A 246 -17.70 -13.08 1.06
N ASN A 247 -18.10 -11.90 0.58
CA ASN A 247 -19.47 -11.69 0.10
C ASN A 247 -19.79 -12.58 -1.12
N ASP A 248 -18.88 -12.71 -2.08
CA ASP A 248 -19.03 -13.60 -3.25
C ASP A 248 -19.07 -15.08 -2.82
N SER A 249 -18.29 -15.46 -1.80
CA SER A 249 -18.36 -16.79 -1.18
C SER A 249 -19.71 -17.05 -0.51
N LEU A 250 -20.25 -16.07 0.21
CA LEU A 250 -21.57 -16.14 0.85
C LEU A 250 -22.71 -16.12 -0.17
N VAL A 251 -22.60 -15.35 -1.24
CA VAL A 251 -23.55 -15.33 -2.37
C VAL A 251 -23.52 -16.66 -3.11
N ASN A 252 -22.34 -17.26 -3.32
CA ASN A 252 -22.19 -18.59 -3.92
C ASN A 252 -22.71 -19.70 -2.98
N LEU A 253 -22.46 -19.61 -1.67
CA LEU A 253 -23.07 -20.50 -0.68
C LEU A 253 -24.59 -20.37 -0.69
N HIS A 254 -25.13 -19.16 -0.78
CA HIS A 254 -26.57 -18.90 -0.78
C HIS A 254 -27.26 -19.30 -2.09
N SER A 255 -26.58 -19.19 -3.24
CA SER A 255 -27.06 -19.70 -4.54
C SER A 255 -27.00 -21.23 -4.58
N MET A 256 -25.94 -21.84 -4.04
CA MET A 256 -25.81 -23.28 -3.88
C MET A 256 -26.88 -23.84 -2.92
N TYR A 257 -27.17 -23.16 -1.81
CA TYR A 257 -28.25 -23.53 -0.88
C TYR A 257 -29.65 -23.36 -1.48
N ARG A 258 -29.83 -22.41 -2.42
CA ARG A 258 -31.07 -22.22 -3.18
C ARG A 258 -31.27 -23.36 -4.19
N ASN A 259 -30.26 -23.68 -4.99
CA ASN A 259 -30.28 -24.82 -5.91
C ASN A 259 -30.50 -26.17 -5.17
N LEU A 260 -29.93 -26.32 -3.96
CA LEU A 260 -30.17 -27.49 -3.08
C LEU A 260 -31.56 -27.54 -2.42
N LYS A 261 -32.32 -26.44 -2.44
CA LYS A 261 -33.75 -26.42 -2.07
C LYS A 261 -34.62 -26.75 -3.27
N ASP A 262 -34.34 -26.20 -4.45
CA ASP A 262 -35.17 -26.42 -5.64
C ASP A 262 -35.13 -27.90 -6.09
N HIS A 263 -33.97 -28.56 -6.00
CA HIS A 263 -33.86 -30.01 -6.20
C HIS A 263 -34.53 -30.87 -5.11
N ARG A 264 -34.99 -30.29 -3.99
CA ARG A 264 -35.65 -31.03 -2.90
C ARG A 264 -37.18 -30.92 -2.92
N TRP A 265 -37.75 -30.14 -3.84
CA TRP A 265 -39.20 -29.95 -3.98
C TRP A 265 -39.77 -30.30 -5.37
N SER A 266 -38.97 -30.89 -6.26
CA SER A 266 -39.44 -31.44 -7.56
C SER A 266 -39.70 -32.95 -7.47
N GLY A 267 -40.44 -33.39 -6.44
CA GLY A 267 -40.50 -34.80 -6.10
C GLY A 267 -41.57 -35.20 -5.06
N LYS A 268 -42.81 -34.73 -5.22
CA LYS A 268 -44.04 -35.41 -4.76
C LYS A 268 -45.30 -34.69 -5.24
N CYS A 269 -46.29 -35.50 -5.62
CA CYS A 269 -47.60 -35.16 -6.19
C CYS A 269 -47.54 -34.61 -7.62
#